data_AF-A0A352XTQ4-F1
#
_entry.id   AF-A0A352XTQ4-F1
#
_cell.length_a   1.000
_cell.length_b   1.000
_cell.length_c   1.000
_cell.angle_alpha   90.00
_cell.angle_beta   90.00
_cell.angle_gamma   90.00
#
_symmetry.space_group_name_H-M   'P 1'
#
loop_
_entity.id
_entity.type
_entity.pdbx_description
1 polymer ?
#
loop_
_entity_poly.entity_id
_entity_poly.type
_entity_poly.pdbx_seq_one_letter_code
_entity_poly.pdbx_strand_id
1 'polypeptide(L)'
;RQCEQRCQEEGITFRAAGSATPTESIVRDFGDRPWSGCQRPYTLTYITSSGNVLSCCFAPFGHRSAREYQEERVLGNVFQESIAEIWRGERYEAFRRAFESDHPARHCAQCGTNWSY
;
A
#
# COMPACT_ATOMS: atom_id res chain seq x y z
N ARG A 1 26.25 -2.77 1.05
CA ARG A 1 27.43 -2.30 0.27
C ARG A 1 28.08 -3.39 -0.58
N GLN A 2 28.56 -4.53 -0.04
CA GLN A 2 29.20 -5.58 -0.88
C GLN A 2 28.28 -6.11 -2.00
N CYS A 3 26.99 -6.31 -1.73
CA CYS A 3 26.00 -6.73 -2.73
C CYS A 3 25.82 -5.70 -3.87
N GLU A 4 25.65 -4.42 -3.52
CA GLU A 4 25.48 -3.34 -4.51
C GLU A 4 26.68 -3.19 -5.42
N GLN A 5 27.89 -3.28 -4.87
CA GLN A 5 29.13 -3.23 -5.62
C GLN A 5 29.22 -4.38 -6.62
N ARG A 6 28.90 -5.61 -6.19
CA ARG A 6 28.90 -6.79 -7.08
C ARG A 6 27.84 -6.70 -8.17
N CYS A 7 26.66 -6.14 -7.87
CA CYS A 7 25.65 -5.88 -8.90
C CYS A 7 26.14 -4.89 -9.97
N GLN A 8 26.85 -3.82 -9.58
CA GLN A 8 27.42 -2.87 -10.53
C GLN A 8 28.49 -3.49 -11.43
N GLU A 9 29.39 -4.30 -10.86
CA GLU A 9 30.43 -5.02 -11.60
C GLU A 9 29.84 -5.96 -12.66
N GLU A 10 28.69 -6.58 -12.36
CA GLU A 10 27.97 -7.49 -13.26
C GLU A 10 26.96 -6.78 -14.19
N GLY A 11 26.89 -5.44 -14.16
CA GLY A 11 25.94 -4.66 -14.98
C GLY A 11 24.46 -4.83 -14.56
N ILE A 12 24.20 -5.32 -13.35
CA ILE A 12 22.85 -5.53 -12.80
C ILE A 12 22.38 -4.26 -12.08
N THR A 13 21.24 -3.71 -12.50
CA THR A 13 20.62 -2.58 -11.80
C THR A 13 19.82 -3.06 -10.58
N PHE A 14 20.32 -2.77 -9.38
CA PHE A 14 19.63 -3.13 -8.14
C PHE A 14 18.65 -2.02 -7.70
N ARG A 15 17.35 -2.32 -7.68
CA ARG A 15 16.27 -1.37 -7.32
C ARG A 15 15.46 -1.93 -6.15
N ALA A 16 15.10 -1.10 -5.17
CA ALA A 16 14.03 -1.40 -4.23
C ALA A 16 12.66 -1.12 -4.90
N ALA A 17 11.55 -1.07 -4.16
CA ALA A 17 10.23 -0.78 -4.74
C ALA A 17 10.01 0.72 -5.05
N GLY A 18 11.01 1.32 -5.69
CA GLY A 18 10.89 2.52 -6.53
C GLY A 18 11.06 3.86 -5.81
N SER A 19 11.01 3.88 -4.48
CA SER A 19 11.10 5.12 -3.68
C SER A 19 12.38 5.25 -2.84
N ALA A 20 13.26 4.25 -2.92
CA ALA A 20 14.51 4.19 -2.16
C ALA A 20 15.56 3.35 -2.91
N THR A 21 16.84 3.62 -2.65
CA THR A 21 17.90 2.65 -2.96
C THR A 21 17.74 1.40 -2.09
N PRO A 22 18.29 0.25 -2.49
CA PRO A 22 18.23 -0.98 -1.69
C PRO A 22 18.76 -0.80 -0.26
N THR A 23 19.90 -0.12 -0.06
CA THR A 23 20.38 0.17 1.30
C THR A 23 19.42 1.07 2.07
N GLU A 24 18.91 2.16 1.47
CA GLU A 24 17.93 3.04 2.12
C GLU A 24 16.65 2.29 2.52
N SER A 25 16.20 1.31 1.74
CA SER A 25 15.01 0.51 2.10
C SER A 25 15.17 -0.32 3.38
N ILE A 26 16.43 -0.56 3.81
CA ILE A 26 16.76 -1.36 5.00
C ILE A 26 17.11 -0.46 6.19
N VAL A 27 17.90 0.60 5.97
CA VAL A 27 18.47 1.40 7.06
C VAL A 27 17.63 2.62 7.43
N ARG A 28 16.60 2.94 6.65
CA ARG A 28 15.77 4.12 6.89
C ARG A 28 15.00 3.99 8.19
N ASP A 29 15.12 5.02 9.03
CA ASP A 29 14.19 5.23 10.13
C ASP A 29 12.85 5.72 9.56
N PHE A 30 11.81 4.95 9.81
CA PHE A 30 10.46 5.23 9.35
C PHE A 30 9.69 6.19 10.27
N GLY A 31 10.27 6.55 11.42
CA GLY A 31 9.67 7.39 12.44
C GLY A 31 8.32 6.87 12.92
N ASP A 32 7.49 7.78 13.45
CA ASP A 32 6.18 7.44 14.01
C ASP A 32 5.11 7.14 12.94
N ARG A 33 5.42 7.41 11.66
CA ARG A 33 4.48 7.28 10.53
C ARG A 33 5.08 6.46 9.39
N PRO A 34 5.33 5.16 9.59
CA PRO A 34 6.00 4.33 8.59
C PRO A 34 5.25 4.22 7.26
N TRP A 35 3.95 4.45 7.20
CA TRP A 35 3.17 4.39 5.96
C TRP A 35 3.18 5.67 5.12
N SER A 36 3.71 6.78 5.66
CA SER A 36 3.50 8.14 5.11
C SER A 36 4.06 8.39 3.71
N GLY A 37 5.14 7.72 3.32
CA GLY A 37 5.68 7.81 1.97
C GLY A 37 4.84 7.09 0.91
N CYS A 38 3.88 6.24 1.27
CA CYS A 38 3.29 5.27 0.34
C CYS A 38 2.42 6.00 -0.69
N GLN A 39 2.75 5.87 -1.97
CA GLN A 39 2.02 6.54 -3.05
C GLN A 39 0.81 5.76 -3.55
N ARG A 40 0.68 4.48 -3.14
CA ARG A 40 -0.34 3.56 -3.65
C ARG A 40 -1.78 4.10 -3.51
N PRO A 41 -2.19 4.74 -2.40
CA PRO A 41 -3.52 5.34 -2.25
C PRO A 41 -3.94 6.34 -3.35
N TYR A 42 -2.97 6.91 -4.07
CA TYR A 42 -3.19 7.96 -5.06
C TYR A 42 -2.84 7.54 -6.50
N THR A 43 -2.06 6.48 -6.68
CA THR A 43 -1.56 6.10 -8.01
C THR A 43 -2.09 4.77 -8.50
N LEU A 44 -2.65 3.94 -7.62
CA LEU A 44 -3.13 2.60 -7.99
C LEU A 44 -4.26 2.10 -7.09
N THR A 45 -4.98 1.10 -7.60
CA THR A 45 -6.00 0.33 -6.88
C THR A 45 -5.90 -1.13 -7.28
N TYR A 46 -6.43 -2.03 -6.45
CA TYR A 46 -6.56 -3.45 -6.77
C TYR A 46 -8.02 -3.84 -6.86
N ILE A 47 -8.32 -4.80 -7.74
CA ILE A 47 -9.66 -5.33 -7.96
C ILE A 47 -9.58 -6.85 -7.83
N THR A 48 -10.37 -7.45 -6.95
CA THR A 48 -10.45 -8.91 -6.81
C THR A 48 -11.27 -9.53 -7.94
N SER A 49 -11.21 -10.86 -8.11
CA SER A 49 -12.07 -11.58 -9.06
C SER A 49 -13.58 -11.43 -8.76
N SER A 50 -13.94 -11.18 -7.50
CA SER A 50 -15.30 -10.87 -7.07
C SER A 50 -15.69 -9.39 -7.25
N GLY A 51 -14.82 -8.58 -7.86
CA GLY A 51 -15.07 -7.18 -8.17
C GLY A 51 -14.78 -6.21 -7.02
N ASN A 52 -14.33 -6.67 -5.85
CA ASN A 52 -14.04 -5.78 -4.72
C ASN A 52 -12.84 -4.90 -5.03
N VAL A 53 -13.00 -3.59 -4.81
CA VAL A 53 -11.94 -2.58 -4.98
C VAL A 53 -11.22 -2.38 -3.65
N LEU A 54 -9.89 -2.42 -3.68
CA LEU A 54 -9.01 -2.36 -2.50
C LEU A 54 -7.90 -1.33 -2.70
N SER A 55 -7.45 -0.72 -1.59
CA SER A 55 -6.41 0.31 -1.56
C SER A 55 -5.00 -0.18 -1.93
N CYS A 56 -4.70 -1.46 -1.71
CA CYS A 56 -3.40 -2.06 -2.01
C CYS A 56 -3.49 -3.59 -2.11
N CYS A 57 -2.45 -4.25 -2.64
CA CYS A 57 -2.39 -5.71 -2.76
C CYS A 57 -2.33 -6.42 -1.41
N PHE A 58 -1.93 -5.72 -0.34
CA PHE A 58 -1.87 -6.27 1.01
C PHE A 58 -3.16 -6.10 1.82
N ALA A 59 -4.08 -5.23 1.37
CA ALA A 59 -5.37 -5.00 2.01
C ALA A 59 -6.22 -6.28 2.23
N PRO A 60 -6.19 -7.31 1.36
CA PRO A 60 -6.92 -8.55 1.61
C PRO A 60 -6.41 -9.41 2.78
N PHE A 61 -5.26 -9.10 3.39
CA PHE A 61 -4.67 -9.95 4.42
C PHE A 61 -4.82 -9.38 5.84
N GLY A 62 -4.65 -10.24 6.85
CA GLY A 62 -4.60 -9.84 8.26
C GLY A 62 -5.93 -9.43 8.90
N HIS A 63 -7.06 -9.53 8.18
CA HIS A 63 -8.40 -9.38 8.76
C HIS A 63 -8.80 -10.62 9.58
N ARG A 64 -9.63 -10.44 10.61
CA ARG A 64 -10.03 -11.54 11.53
C ARG A 64 -11.36 -12.18 11.16
N SER A 65 -12.12 -11.57 10.26
CA SER A 65 -13.41 -12.10 9.82
C SER A 65 -13.76 -11.58 8.43
N ALA A 66 -14.73 -12.23 7.76
CA ALA A 66 -15.29 -11.74 6.50
C ALA A 66 -15.97 -10.37 6.66
N ARG A 67 -16.60 -10.13 7.82
CA ARG A 67 -17.20 -8.84 8.17
C ARG A 67 -16.14 -7.74 8.22
N GLU A 68 -15.04 -7.97 8.93
CA GLU A 68 -13.93 -6.99 9.03
C GLU A 68 -13.32 -6.70 7.65
N TYR A 69 -13.17 -7.72 6.80
CA TYR A 69 -12.74 -7.52 5.42
C TYR A 69 -13.70 -6.60 4.66
N GLN A 70 -15.00 -6.87 4.73
CA GLN A 70 -16.00 -6.10 4.00
C GLN A 70 -16.11 -4.65 4.50
N GLU A 71 -16.07 -4.44 5.82
CA GLU A 71 -16.24 -3.12 6.44
C GLU A 71 -14.96 -2.27 6.38
N GLU A 72 -13.76 -2.86 6.49
CA GLU A 72 -12.51 -2.09 6.62
C GLU A 72 -11.56 -2.17 5.41
N ARG A 73 -11.78 -3.09 4.45
CA ARG A 73 -10.85 -3.29 3.32
C ARG A 73 -11.47 -2.95 1.97
N VAL A 74 -12.76 -3.22 1.80
CA VAL A 74 -13.46 -3.01 0.53
C VAL A 74 -13.90 -1.56 0.39
N LEU A 75 -13.43 -0.89 -0.65
CA LEU A 75 -13.73 0.50 -0.96
C LEU A 75 -14.90 0.67 -1.95
N GLY A 76 -15.30 -0.43 -2.61
CA GLY A 76 -16.42 -0.48 -3.55
C GLY A 76 -16.43 -1.82 -4.30
N ASN A 77 -17.38 -2.02 -5.21
CA ASN A 77 -17.41 -3.18 -6.08
C ASN A 77 -17.71 -2.79 -7.54
N VAL A 78 -16.83 -3.18 -8.46
CA VAL A 78 -16.93 -2.77 -9.89
C VAL A 78 -18.11 -3.39 -10.63
N PHE A 79 -18.76 -4.40 -10.07
CA PHE A 79 -20.01 -4.95 -10.60
C PHE A 79 -21.24 -4.14 -10.17
N GLN A 80 -21.08 -3.17 -9.26
CA GLN A 80 -22.16 -2.34 -8.73
C GLN A 80 -22.01 -0.86 -9.11
N GLU A 81 -20.78 -0.34 -9.10
CA GLU A 81 -20.43 1.06 -9.33
C GLU A 81 -19.26 1.14 -10.33
N SER A 82 -19.16 2.23 -11.11
CA SER A 82 -18.00 2.39 -12.00
C SER A 82 -16.72 2.63 -11.19
N ILE A 83 -15.57 2.21 -11.73
CA ILE A 83 -14.29 2.43 -11.05
C ILE A 83 -14.00 3.92 -10.81
N ALA A 84 -14.48 4.81 -11.69
CA ALA A 84 -14.32 6.26 -11.55
C ALA A 84 -15.13 6.80 -10.35
N GLU A 85 -16.35 6.31 -10.14
CA GLU A 85 -17.19 6.65 -8.98
C GLU A 85 -16.57 6.11 -7.69
N ILE A 86 -16.12 4.86 -7.69
CA ILE A 86 -15.46 4.27 -6.51
C ILE A 86 -14.19 5.05 -6.13
N TRP A 87 -13.33 5.37 -7.11
CA TRP A 87 -12.05 6.04 -6.88
C TRP A 87 -12.18 7.48 -6.34
N ARG A 88 -13.27 8.16 -6.71
CA ARG A 88 -13.63 9.51 -6.23
C ARG A 88 -14.72 9.49 -5.15
N GLY A 89 -15.11 8.29 -4.71
CA GLY A 89 -16.21 8.09 -3.79
C GLY A 89 -15.79 8.30 -2.34
N GLU A 90 -16.78 8.51 -1.49
CA GLU A 90 -16.57 8.85 -0.08
C GLU A 90 -15.73 7.82 0.68
N ARG A 91 -15.87 6.52 0.38
CA ARG A 91 -15.06 5.46 1.02
C ARG A 91 -13.57 5.61 0.69
N TYR A 92 -13.24 5.91 -0.56
CA TYR A 92 -11.85 6.07 -1.00
C TYR A 92 -11.25 7.36 -0.46
N GLU A 93 -12.02 8.45 -0.47
CA GLU A 93 -11.60 9.73 0.13
C GLU A 93 -11.42 9.61 1.65
N ALA A 94 -12.33 8.93 2.36
CA ALA A 94 -12.19 8.66 3.79
C ALA A 94 -10.94 7.84 4.09
N PHE A 95 -10.64 6.82 3.26
CA PHE A 95 -9.40 6.07 3.37
C PHE A 95 -8.16 6.97 3.20
N ARG A 96 -8.14 7.87 2.21
CA ARG A 96 -7.05 8.83 1.99
C ARG A 96 -6.88 9.81 3.15
N ARG A 97 -7.98 10.37 3.67
CA ARG A 97 -7.95 11.23 4.86
C ARG A 97 -7.39 10.51 6.08
N ALA A 98 -7.81 9.26 6.31
CA ALA A 98 -7.24 8.43 7.38
C ALA A 98 -5.74 8.16 7.16
N PHE A 99 -5.35 7.85 5.92
CA PHE A 99 -3.94 7.62 5.55
C PHE A 99 -3.05 8.86 5.82
N GLU A 100 -3.56 10.07 5.55
CA GLU A 100 -2.88 11.33 5.83
C GLU A 100 -2.87 11.74 7.31
N SER A 101 -3.59 11.02 8.17
CA SER A 101 -3.64 11.25 9.62
C SER A 101 -2.67 10.34 10.41
N ASP A 102 -2.67 10.48 11.74
CA ASP A 102 -1.98 9.58 12.68
C ASP A 102 -2.74 8.27 12.96
N HIS A 103 -3.92 8.11 12.33
CA HIS A 103 -4.79 6.94 12.46
C HIS A 103 -5.13 6.34 11.09
N PRO A 104 -4.13 5.80 10.36
CA PRO A 104 -4.37 5.17 9.07
C PRO A 104 -5.17 3.87 9.23
N ALA A 105 -5.66 3.33 8.12
CA ALA A 105 -6.26 2.00 8.13
C ALA A 105 -5.26 0.98 8.70
N ARG A 106 -5.78 -0.03 9.42
CA ARG A 106 -4.95 -0.99 10.19
C ARG A 106 -3.89 -1.70 9.33
N HIS A 107 -4.21 -2.01 8.08
CA HIS A 107 -3.28 -2.65 7.14
C HIS A 107 -2.19 -1.69 6.62
N CYS A 108 -2.37 -0.37 6.76
CA CYS A 108 -1.35 0.63 6.44
C CYS A 108 -0.43 0.91 7.62
N ALA A 109 -0.94 0.93 8.86
CA ALA A 109 -0.24 1.43 10.05
C ALA A 109 1.19 0.90 10.28
N GLN A 110 1.49 -0.33 9.84
CA GLN A 110 2.83 -0.96 9.97
C GLN A 110 3.40 -1.41 8.62
N CYS A 111 2.83 -0.95 7.51
CA CYS A 111 3.20 -1.46 6.18
C CYS A 111 4.65 -1.09 5.81
N GLY A 112 5.09 0.13 6.12
CA GLY A 112 6.44 0.60 5.86
C GLY A 112 7.53 -0.20 6.59
N THR A 113 7.21 -0.82 7.73
CA THR A 113 8.15 -1.66 8.50
C THR A 113 8.03 -3.14 8.18
N ASN A 114 6.84 -3.63 7.82
CA ASN A 114 6.56 -5.07 7.71
C ASN A 114 6.64 -5.62 6.29
N TRP A 115 6.40 -4.80 5.25
CA TRP A 115 6.10 -5.32 3.90
C TRP A 115 6.85 -4.67 2.76
N SER A 116 7.45 -3.49 2.98
CA SER A 116 8.22 -2.68 2.02
C SER A 116 7.48 -1.44 1.48
N TYR A 117 8.34 -0.47 1.14
CA TYR A 117 8.10 0.61 0.19
C TYR A 117 8.36 0.16 -1.22
#